data_AF-K2JNQ0-F1
#
_entry.id   AF-K2JNQ0-F1
#
_cell.length_a   1.000
_cell.length_b   1.000
_cell.length_c   1.000
_cell.angle_alpha   90.00
_cell.angle_beta   90.00
_cell.angle_gamma   90.00
#
_symmetry.space_group_name_H-M   'P 1'
#
loop_
_entity.id
_entity.type
_entity.pdbx_description
1 polymer ?
#
loop_
_entity_poly.entity_id
_entity_poly.type
_entity_poly.pdbx_seq_one_letter_code
_entity_poly.pdbx_strand_id
1 'polypeptide(L)'
;MSLRTLFTEHPKSVGESYFEHMGMAFSFSGRMLVAGLACFIHGVFPFLCVKTGSMAITELHGRMVTNRSKLDRQQVSAAHQGAGD
;
A
#
# COMPACT_ATOMS: atom_id res chain seq x y z
N MET A 1 -14.13 14.16 21.31
CA MET A 1 -13.00 14.14 20.35
C MET A 1 -13.57 14.12 18.94
N SER A 2 -13.16 15.06 18.07
CA SER A 2 -13.75 15.24 16.74
C SER A 2 -13.09 14.29 15.74
N LEU A 3 -13.86 13.70 14.81
CA LEU A 3 -13.32 12.82 13.75
C LEU A 3 -12.15 13.46 12.99
N ARG A 4 -12.10 14.79 12.91
CA ARG A 4 -10.98 15.52 12.32
C ARG A 4 -9.64 15.25 12.99
N THR A 5 -9.57 15.14 14.32
CA THR A 5 -8.29 14.95 15.04
C THR A 5 -7.66 13.59 14.74
N LEU A 6 -8.46 12.54 14.51
CA LEU A 6 -7.96 11.21 14.13
C LEU A 6 -7.34 11.17 12.73
N PHE A 7 -7.84 11.98 11.80
CA PHE A 7 -7.33 12.04 10.42
C PHE A 7 -6.21 13.07 10.21
N THR A 8 -6.03 14.04 11.13
CA THR A 8 -5.04 15.13 10.97
C THR A 8 -3.83 15.06 11.90
N GLU A 9 -3.86 14.28 12.99
CA GLU A 9 -2.68 14.14 13.86
C GLU A 9 -1.69 13.06 13.37
N HIS A 10 -2.17 11.99 12.74
CA HIS A 10 -1.30 10.94 12.19
C HIS A 10 -0.42 11.39 10.99
N PRO A 11 -0.86 12.28 10.08
CA PRO A 11 -0.02 12.75 8.96
C PRO A 11 1.06 13.74 9.40
N LYS A 12 0.81 14.51 10.46
CA LYS A 12 1.77 15.50 10.98
C LYS A 12 2.98 14.86 11.66
N SER A 13 2.89 13.61 12.11
CA SER A 13 4.00 12.92 12.78
C SER A 13 4.98 12.23 11.82
N VAL A 14 4.72 12.22 10.51
CA VAL A 14 5.56 11.54 9.50
C VAL A 14 6.00 12.41 8.31
N GLY A 15 5.57 13.67 8.23
CA GLY A 15 6.09 14.62 7.23
C GLY A 15 5.64 14.40 5.78
N GLU A 16 4.70 13.48 5.53
CA GLU A 16 4.06 13.28 4.22
C GLU A 16 2.75 14.07 4.12
N SER A 17 2.38 14.51 2.90
CA SER A 17 1.06 15.10 2.72
C SER A 17 -0.01 14.02 2.94
N TYR A 18 -1.07 14.34 3.70
CA TYR A 18 -2.21 13.44 3.92
C TYR A 18 -2.73 12.84 2.60
N PHE A 19 -2.68 13.61 1.52
CA PHE A 19 -3.13 13.20 0.19
C PHE A 19 -2.23 12.14 -0.48
N GLU A 20 -0.91 12.17 -0.28
CA GLU A 20 -0.01 11.12 -0.78
C GLU A 20 -0.24 9.80 -0.05
N HIS A 21 -0.30 9.85 1.28
CA HIS A 21 -0.53 8.66 2.10
C HIS A 21 -1.92 8.05 1.83
N MET A 22 -2.93 8.91 1.73
CA MET A 22 -4.29 8.54 1.36
C MET A 22 -4.35 7.94 -0.05
N GLY A 23 -3.69 8.55 -1.04
CA GLY A 23 -3.66 8.05 -2.42
C GLY A 23 -3.02 6.66 -2.53
N MET A 24 -1.91 6.43 -1.83
CA MET A 24 -1.26 5.12 -1.76
C MET A 24 -2.15 4.08 -1.06
N ALA A 25 -2.77 4.44 0.05
CA ALA A 25 -3.70 3.56 0.77
C ALA A 25 -4.93 3.18 -0.08
N PHE A 26 -5.53 4.15 -0.78
CA PHE A 26 -6.68 3.90 -1.67
C PHE A 26 -6.32 3.07 -2.90
N SER A 27 -5.12 3.27 -3.47
CA SER A 27 -4.62 2.45 -4.59
C SER A 27 -4.48 0.97 -4.18
N PHE A 28 -3.96 0.72 -2.98
CA PHE A 28 -3.81 -0.64 -2.46
C PHE A 28 -5.16 -1.27 -2.11
N SER A 29 -6.02 -0.55 -1.38
CA SER A 29 -7.33 -1.04 -0.96
C SER A 29 -8.29 -1.26 -2.13
N GLY A 30 -8.27 -0.40 -3.15
CA GLY A 30 -9.07 -0.58 -4.37
C GLY A 30 -8.74 -1.87 -5.09
N ARG A 31 -7.44 -2.23 -5.19
CA ARG A 31 -7.01 -3.51 -5.78
C ARG A 31 -7.49 -4.71 -4.95
N MET A 32 -7.43 -4.62 -3.63
CA MET A 32 -7.93 -5.66 -2.71
C MET A 32 -9.44 -5.84 -2.83
N LEU A 33 -10.22 -4.76 -2.94
CA LEU A 33 -11.67 -4.82 -3.11
C LEU A 33 -12.06 -5.52 -4.41
N VAL A 34 -11.42 -5.18 -5.53
CA VAL A 34 -11.65 -5.84 -6.82
C VAL A 34 -11.29 -7.32 -6.75
N ALA A 35 -10.16 -7.66 -6.13
CA ALA A 35 -9.74 -9.05 -5.94
C ALA A 35 -10.73 -9.83 -5.07
N GLY A 36 -11.20 -9.24 -3.96
CA GLY A 36 -12.20 -9.84 -3.08
C GLY A 36 -13.53 -10.08 -3.79
N LEU A 37 -14.00 -9.11 -4.56
CA LEU A 37 -15.21 -9.26 -5.37
C LEU A 37 -15.05 -10.36 -6.44
N ALA A 38 -13.89 -10.42 -7.09
CA ALA A 38 -13.59 -11.45 -8.07
C ALA A 38 -13.56 -12.86 -7.44
N CYS A 39 -12.98 -13.00 -6.24
CA CYS A 39 -13.00 -14.26 -5.48
C CYS A 39 -14.43 -14.63 -5.05
N PHE A 40 -15.26 -13.65 -4.67
CA PHE A 40 -16.65 -13.89 -4.32
C PHE A 40 -17.44 -14.41 -5.53
N ILE A 41 -17.31 -13.75 -6.69
CA ILE A 41 -17.93 -14.20 -7.95
C ILE A 41 -17.42 -15.59 -8.33
N HIS A 42 -16.12 -15.86 -8.19
CA HIS A 42 -15.55 -17.19 -8.44
C HIS A 42 -16.14 -18.27 -7.52
N GLY A 43 -16.36 -17.96 -6.24
CA GLY A 43 -17.00 -18.89 -5.30
C GLY A 43 -18.43 -19.26 -5.70
N VAL A 44 -19.17 -18.33 -6.31
CA VAL A 44 -20.53 -18.58 -6.85
C VAL A 44 -20.47 -19.25 -8.23
N PHE A 45 -19.54 -18.82 -9.07
CA PHE A 45 -19.35 -19.28 -10.45
C PHE A 45 -17.88 -19.70 -10.66
N PRO A 46 -17.55 -20.99 -10.44
CA PRO A 46 -16.16 -21.47 -10.39
C PRO A 46 -15.40 -21.35 -11.73
N PHE A 47 -16.08 -21.02 -12.82
CA PHE A 47 -15.49 -20.78 -14.13
C PHE A 47 -15.16 -19.30 -14.40
N LEU A 48 -15.66 -18.35 -13.59
CA LEU A 48 -15.31 -16.94 -13.68
C LEU A 48 -14.11 -16.61 -12.77
N CYS A 49 -13.30 -15.62 -13.14
CA CYS A 49 -12.25 -15.05 -12.28
C CYS A 49 -11.19 -16.02 -11.72
N VAL A 50 -10.98 -17.17 -12.37
CA VAL A 50 -10.11 -18.29 -11.90
C VAL A 50 -8.71 -17.85 -11.47
N LYS A 51 -8.10 -16.86 -12.14
CA LYS A 51 -6.75 -16.35 -11.83
C LYS A 51 -6.73 -14.98 -11.18
N THR A 52 -7.89 -14.31 -11.08
CA THR A 52 -7.95 -12.89 -10.71
C THR A 52 -7.49 -12.66 -9.27
N GLY A 53 -7.87 -13.55 -8.33
CA GLY A 53 -7.43 -13.47 -6.94
C GLY A 53 -5.92 -13.61 -6.78
N SER A 54 -5.35 -14.69 -7.33
CA SER A 54 -3.91 -14.96 -7.22
C SER A 54 -3.07 -13.88 -7.89
N MET A 55 -3.47 -13.42 -9.09
CA MET A 55 -2.79 -12.33 -9.79
C MET A 55 -2.79 -11.03 -8.98
N ALA A 56 -3.92 -10.68 -8.36
CA ALA A 56 -4.01 -9.48 -7.53
C ALA A 56 -3.09 -9.57 -6.31
N ILE A 57 -3.02 -10.73 -5.64
CA ILE A 57 -2.11 -10.93 -4.50
C ILE A 57 -0.65 -10.85 -4.94
N THR A 58 -0.26 -11.48 -6.06
CA THR A 58 1.11 -11.39 -6.59
C THR A 58 1.49 -9.94 -6.89
N GLU A 59 0.58 -9.18 -7.50
CA GLU A 59 0.80 -7.76 -7.79
C GLU A 59 0.94 -6.92 -6.52
N LEU A 60 0.02 -7.10 -5.55
CA LEU A 60 0.05 -6.42 -4.25
C LEU A 60 1.34 -6.75 -3.47
N HIS A 61 1.75 -8.01 -3.48
CA HIS A 61 2.99 -8.46 -2.86
C HIS A 61 4.21 -7.83 -3.53
N GLY A 62 4.26 -7.80 -4.86
CA GLY A 62 5.34 -7.13 -5.60
C GLY A 62 5.44 -5.64 -5.29
N ARG A 63 4.30 -4.95 -5.18
CA ARG A 63 4.24 -3.54 -4.76
C ARG A 63 4.75 -3.35 -3.34
N MET A 64 4.37 -4.23 -2.41
CA MET A 64 4.82 -4.16 -1.01
C MET A 64 6.33 -4.34 -0.87
N VAL A 65 6.90 -5.34 -1.56
CA VAL A 65 8.35 -5.60 -1.55
C VAL A 65 9.11 -4.44 -2.19
N THR A 66 8.66 -3.95 -3.34
CA THR A 66 9.31 -2.83 -4.05
C THR A 66 9.31 -1.56 -3.21
N ASN A 67 8.19 -1.27 -2.52
CA ASN A 67 8.11 -0.10 -1.65
C ASN A 67 9.05 -0.21 -0.44
N ARG A 68 9.18 -1.42 0.15
CA ARG A 68 10.13 -1.69 1.23
C ARG A 68 11.58 -1.48 0.78
N SER A 69 11.96 -2.03 -0.38
CA SER A 69 13.33 -1.89 -0.90
C SER A 69 13.74 -0.44 -1.19
N LYS A 70 12.78 0.45 -1.51
CA LYS A 70 13.03 1.89 -1.68
C LYS A 70 13.34 2.58 -0.35
N LEU A 71 12.58 2.25 0.71
CA LEU A 71 12.81 2.78 2.05
C LEU A 71 14.18 2.36 2.59
N ASP A 72 14.54 1.08 2.45
CA ASP A 72 15.86 0.57 2.87
C ASP A 72 17.01 1.31 2.14
N ARG A 73 16.85 1.55 0.83
CA ARG A 73 17.86 2.28 0.02
C ARG A 73 18.02 3.74 0.46
N GLN A 74 16.92 4.42 0.80
CA GLN A 74 16.97 5.79 1.32
C GLN A 74 17.69 5.87 2.67
N GLN A 75 17.47 4.90 3.57
CA GLN A 75 18.16 4.87 4.86
C GLN A 75 19.67 4.64 4.72
N VAL A 76 20.11 3.77 3.80
CA VAL A 76 21.54 3.53 3.54
C VAL A 76 22.24 4.78 2.97
N SER A 77 21.60 5.49 2.02
CA SER A 77 22.15 6.75 1.49
C SER A 77 22.24 7.86 2.53
N ALA A 78 21.26 7.96 3.44
CA ALA A 78 21.29 8.94 4.53
C ALA A 78 22.39 8.62 5.56
N ALA A 79 22.61 7.34 5.87
CA ALA A 79 23.68 6.90 6.79
C ALA A 79 25.09 7.16 6.23
N HIS A 80 25.27 7.11 4.90
CA HIS A 80 26.56 7.38 4.26
C HIS A 80 26.89 8.89 4.18
N GLN A 81 25.87 9.76 4.18
CA GLN A 81 26.05 11.22 4.16
C GLN A 81 26.41 11.81 5.53
N GLY A 82 26.15 11.12 6.64
CA GLY A 82 26.48 11.59 7.99
C GLY A 82 27.83 11.13 8.55
N ALA A 83 28.60 10.32 7.81
CA ALA A 83 29.90 9.79 8.24
C ALA A 83 31.11 10.48 7.58
N GLY A 84 30.87 11.56 6.83
CA GLY A 84 31.87 12.29 6.05
C GLY A 84 32.17 13.71 6.52
N ASP A 85 31.63 14.13 7.68
CA ASP A 85 31.89 15.44 8.32
C ASP A 85 32.85 15.32 9.51
#